data_AF-A0A2V9GIN3-F1
#
_entry.id   AF-A0A2V9GIN3-F1
#
_cell.length_a   1.000
_cell.length_b   1.000
_cell.length_c   1.000
_cell.angle_alpha   90.00
_cell.angle_beta   90.00
_cell.angle_gamma   90.00
#
_symmetry.space_group_name_H-M   'P 1'
#
loop_
_entity.id
_entity.type
_entity.pdbx_description
1 polymer ?
#
loop_
_entity_poly.entity_id
_entity_poly.type
_entity_poly.pdbx_seq_one_letter_code
_entity_poly.pdbx_strand_id
1 'polypeptide(L)' 'GELEIPNSTLSHHLDKLKSEDLVHVQRESTFLRYTANTEALQELLQFLYSECCTRNKALRPQDIVEICS' A
#
# COMPACT_ATOMS: atom_id res chain seq x y z
N GLY A 1 -13.63 11.76 9.86
CA GLY A 1 -12.28 11.40 9.39
C GLY A 1 -12.31 11.42 7.88
N GLU A 2 -11.18 11.67 7.24
CA GLU A 2 -11.07 11.81 5.78
C GLU A 2 -11.57 10.60 4.98
N LEU A 3 -11.38 9.38 5.51
CA LEU A 3 -11.70 8.13 4.82
C LEU A 3 -13.12 7.60 5.10
N GLU A 4 -13.95 8.31 5.85
CA GLU A 4 -15.33 7.90 6.23
C GLU A 4 -15.49 6.48 6.81
N ILE A 5 -14.40 5.85 7.27
CA ILE A 5 -14.40 4.53 7.91
C ILE A 5 -14.18 4.63 9.43
N PRO A 6 -14.76 3.72 10.23
CA PRO A 6 -14.50 3.66 11.67
C PRO A 6 -13.03 3.40 11.99
N ASN A 7 -12.51 4.02 13.06
CA ASN A 7 -11.11 3.86 13.48
C ASN A 7 -10.74 2.40 13.77
N SER A 8 -11.64 1.62 14.38
CA SER A 8 -11.42 0.19 14.65
C SER A 8 -11.26 -0.63 13.37
N THR A 9 -12.07 -0.32 12.35
CA THR A 9 -11.98 -0.95 11.03
C THR A 9 -10.68 -0.55 10.34
N LEU A 10 -10.32 0.73 10.36
CA LEU A 10 -9.06 1.21 9.81
C LEU A 10 -7.86 0.53 10.48
N SER A 11 -7.82 0.46 11.81
CA SER A 11 -6.74 -0.23 12.54
C SER A 11 -6.63 -1.69 12.13
N HIS A 12 -7.76 -2.40 12.01
CA HIS A 12 -7.77 -3.78 11.55
C HIS A 12 -7.16 -3.94 10.15
N HIS A 13 -7.48 -3.04 9.21
CA HIS A 13 -6.87 -3.05 7.88
C HIS A 13 -5.38 -2.71 7.90
N LEU A 14 -4.97 -1.72 8.70
CA LEU A 14 -3.56 -1.33 8.83
C LEU A 14 -2.71 -2.44 9.45
N ASP A 15 -3.23 -3.17 10.43
CA ASP A 15 -2.54 -4.31 11.03
C ASP A 15 -2.37 -5.45 10.02
N LYS A 16 -3.38 -5.69 9.17
CA LYS A 16 -3.28 -6.67 8.08
C LYS A 16 -2.25 -6.22 7.02
N LEU A 17 -2.26 -4.96 6.61
CA LEU A 17 -1.27 -4.46 5.65
C LEU A 17 0.15 -4.54 6.22
N LYS A 18 0.30 -4.29 7.53
CA LYS A 18 1.58 -4.42 8.22
C LYS A 18 2.06 -5.87 8.26
N SER A 19 1.18 -6.84 8.50
CA SER A 19 1.57 -8.26 8.55
C SER A 19 2.04 -8.78 7.19
N GLU A 20 1.51 -8.22 6.10
CA GLU A 20 1.92 -8.54 4.73
C GLU A 20 3.07 -7.64 4.22
N ASP A 21 3.70 -6.84 5.08
CA ASP A 21 4.80 -5.91 4.76
C ASP A 21 4.48 -4.86 3.68
N LEU A 22 3.19 -4.55 3.48
CA LEU A 22 2.73 -3.55 2.49
C LEU A 22 2.72 -2.12 3.03
N VAL A 23 2.91 -1.94 4.33
CA VAL A 23 3.05 -0.63 4.99
C VAL A 23 4.16 -0.67 6.02
N HIS A 24 4.88 0.44 6.15
CA HIS A 24 5.75 0.70 7.28
C HIS A 24 4.98 1.42 8.38
N VAL A 25 5.39 1.18 9.62
CA VAL A 25 4.82 1.84 10.79
C VAL A 25 5.94 2.43 11.64
N GLN A 26 5.80 3.70 11.98
CA GLN A 26 6.71 4.41 12.86
C GLN A 26 5.92 5.02 14.03
N ARG A 27 6.46 4.90 15.23
CA ARG A 27 5.85 5.51 16.41
C ARG A 27 6.38 6.94 16.56
N GLU A 28 5.48 7.90 16.48
CA GLU A 28 5.75 9.31 16.69
C GLU A 28 5.05 9.76 17.98
N SER A 29 5.75 9.63 19.10
CA SER A 29 5.22 9.90 20.44
C SER A 29 3.96 9.04 20.75
N THR A 30 2.79 9.67 20.84
CA THR A 30 1.51 9.01 21.11
C THR A 30 0.87 8.40 19.86
N PHE A 31 1.32 8.77 18.66
CA PHE A 31 0.70 8.35 17.40
C PHE A 31 1.53 7.29 16.67
N LEU A 32 0.84 6.46 15.88
CA LEU A 32 1.45 5.56 14.91
C LEU A 32 1.28 6.17 13.52
N ARG A 33 2.38 6.41 12.84
CA ARG A 33 2.42 6.88 11.46
C ARG A 33 2.61 5.70 10.54
N TYR A 34 1.64 5.47 9.67
CA TYR A 34 1.69 4.43 8.65
C TYR A 34 2.05 5.05 7.31
N THR A 35 2.98 4.44 6.58
CA THR A 35 3.35 4.82 5.22
C THR A 35 3.30 3.59 4.33
N ALA A 36 2.95 3.73 3.05
CA ALA A 36 3.00 2.60 2.12
C ALA A 36 4.44 2.08 1.97
N ASN A 37 4.61 0.77 1.93
CA ASN A 37 5.83 0.15 1.42
C ASN A 37 5.72 0.10 -0.10
N THR A 38 6.21 1.15 -0.76
CA THR A 38 6.07 1.31 -2.21
C THR A 38 6.88 0.28 -3.00
N GLU A 39 7.96 -0.25 -2.41
CA GLU A 39 8.77 -1.30 -3.04
C GLU A 39 8.00 -2.61 -3.12
N ALA A 40 7.48 -3.11 -1.99
CA ALA A 40 6.67 -4.33 -1.95
C ALA A 40 5.40 -4.23 -2.80
N LEU A 41 4.73 -3.07 -2.76
CA LEU A 41 3.55 -2.83 -3.59
C LEU A 41 3.90 -2.83 -5.10
N GLN A 42 5.03 -2.24 -5.46
CA GLN A 42 5.51 -2.24 -6.84
C GLN A 42 5.85 -3.66 -7.32
N GLU A 43 6.54 -4.46 -6.51
CA GLU A 43 6.85 -5.85 -6.84
C GLU A 43 5.59 -6.70 -7.02
N LEU A 44 4.61 -6.56 -6.10
CA LEU A 44 3.33 -7.26 -6.22
C LEU A 44 2.58 -6.88 -7.50
N LEU A 45 2.51 -5.59 -7.82
CA LEU A 45 1.88 -5.12 -9.05
C LEU A 45 2.64 -5.61 -10.28
N GLN A 46 3.97 -5.55 -10.28
CA GLN A 46 4.79 -6.08 -11.36
C GLN A 46 4.56 -7.58 -11.56
N PHE A 47 4.49 -8.38 -10.49
CA PHE A 47 4.15 -9.80 -10.55
C PHE A 47 2.75 -10.03 -11.14
N LEU A 48 1.72 -9.34 -10.63
CA LEU A 48 0.35 -9.46 -11.13
C LEU A 48 0.23 -9.05 -12.62
N TYR A 49 1.02 -8.06 -13.06
CA TYR A 49 1.05 -7.62 -14.45
C TYR A 49 1.95 -8.45 -15.37
N SER A 50 3.06 -9.01 -14.87
CA SER A 50 3.94 -9.90 -15.65
C SER A 50 3.25 -11.21 -15.96
N GLU A 51 2.44 -11.72 -15.03
CA GLU A 51 1.53 -12.85 -15.27
C GLU A 51 0.36 -12.46 -16.20
N CYS A 52 0.09 -11.16 -16.38
CA CYS A 52 -1.00 -10.65 -17.22
C CYS A 52 -0.63 -10.43 -18.69
N CYS A 53 0.42 -11.07 -19.21
CA CYS A 53 0.63 -11.24 -20.64
C CYS A 53 -0.28 -12.33 -21.27
N THR A 54 -1.54 -12.38 -20.82
CA THR A 54 -2.67 -12.58 -21.74
C THR A 54 -3.78 -11.52 -21.65
N ARG A 55 -3.72 -10.45 -20.81
CA ARG A 55 -4.80 -9.43 -20.87
C ARG A 55 -4.70 -8.03 -20.25
N ASN A 56 -3.62 -7.54 -19.63
CA ASN A 56 -3.66 -6.17 -19.10
C ASN A 56 -2.35 -5.40 -19.23
N LYS A 57 -2.44 -4.18 -19.75
CA LYS A 57 -1.30 -3.29 -20.03
C LYS A 57 -0.49 -3.11 -18.73
N ALA A 58 0.76 -3.53 -18.75
CA ALA A 58 1.70 -3.31 -17.65
C ALA A 58 1.74 -1.81 -17.32
N LEU A 59 1.31 -1.45 -16.11
CA LEU A 59 1.48 -0.10 -15.59
C LEU A 59 2.98 0.16 -15.46
N ARG A 60 3.42 1.35 -15.88
CA ARG A 60 4.82 1.71 -15.68
C ARG A 60 4.98 2.05 -14.20
N PRO A 61 6.09 1.66 -13.54
CA PRO A 61 6.30 1.97 -12.11
C PRO A 61 6.12 3.46 -11.78
N GLN A 62 6.41 4.34 -12.74
CA GLN A 62 6.23 5.80 -12.61
C GLN A 62 4.78 6.21 -12.36
N ASP A 63 3.80 5.45 -12.86
CA ASP A 63 2.37 5.77 -12.77
C ASP A 63 1.79 5.50 -11.35
N ILE A 64 2.52 4.78 -10.50
CA ILE A 64 2.13 4.47 -9.10
C ILE A 64 2.76 5.47 -8.11
N VAL A 65 3.94 5.98 -8.43
CA VAL A 65 4.74 6.84 -7.53
C VAL A 65 4.19 8.28 -7.43
N GLU A 66 3.38 8.72 -8.39
CA GLU A 66 2.84 10.10 -8.45
C GLU A 66 1.71 10.38 -7.43
N ILE A 67 1.31 9.41 -6.61
CA ILE A 67 0.22 9.55 -5.63
C ILE A 67 0.75 9.92 -4.22
N CYS A 68 2.07 9.94 -4.00
CA CYS A 68 2.66 10.13 -2.68
C CYS A 68 3.55 11.38 -2.53
N SER A 69 3.38 12.39 -3.38
CA SER A 69 4.06 13.70 -3.27
C SER A 69 3.20 14.77 -2.62
#